data_AF-A0A0C2BI88-F1
#
_entry.id   AF-A0A0C2BI88-F1
#
_cell.length_a   1.000
_cell.length_b   1.000
_cell.length_c   1.000
_cell.angle_alpha   90.00
_cell.angle_beta   90.00
_cell.angle_gamma   90.00
#
_symmetry.space_group_name_H-M   'P 1'
#
loop_
_entity.id
_entity.type
_entity.pdbx_description
1 polymer ?
#
loop_
_entity_poly.entity_id
_entity_poly.type
_entity_poly.pdbx_seq_one_letter_code
_entity_poly.pdbx_strand_id
1 'polypeptide(L)' 'AAISAVLAVGAVYLGQLVDIAIIAGKDVNMSAMDIFFGHFSVLTKAWNESLDIMTFLFLALAAFAAFSGAKKA' A
#
# COMPACT_ATOMS: atom_id res chain seq x y z
N ALA A 1 8.98 0.94 -18.09
CA ALA A 1 9.65 -0.08 -17.25
C ALA A 1 9.91 0.44 -15.83
N ALA A 2 10.77 1.44 -15.63
CA ALA A 2 11.03 2.00 -14.28
C ALA A 2 9.80 2.73 -13.69
N ILE A 3 9.16 3.63 -14.46
CA ILE A 3 7.97 4.36 -14.02
C ILE A 3 6.82 3.40 -13.66
N SER A 4 6.59 2.37 -14.48
CA SER A 4 5.55 1.36 -14.25
C SER A 4 5.79 0.55 -12.98
N ALA A 5 7.04 0.23 -12.66
CA ALA A 5 7.38 -0.46 -11.42
C ALA A 5 7.19 0.43 -10.18
N VAL A 6 7.62 1.68 -10.25
CA VAL A 6 7.38 2.67 -9.17
C VAL A 6 5.89 2.86 -8.92
N LEU A 7 5.09 2.96 -9.99
CA LEU A 7 3.62 3.06 -9.87
C LEU A 7 3.02 1.82 -9.23
N ALA A 8 3.44 0.62 -9.64
CA ALA A 8 2.91 -0.62 -9.10
C ALA A 8 3.26 -0.83 -7.62
N VAL A 9 4.51 -0.52 -7.24
CA VAL A 9 4.95 -0.53 -5.84
C VAL A 9 4.15 0.50 -5.02
N GLY A 10 3.98 1.71 -5.55
CA GLY A 10 3.15 2.74 -4.93
C GLY A 10 1.69 2.31 -4.75
N ALA A 11 1.11 1.61 -5.73
CA ALA A 11 -0.25 1.11 -5.65
C ALA A 11 -0.42 0.04 -4.56
N VAL A 12 0.54 -0.88 -4.42
CA VAL A 12 0.52 -1.88 -3.32
C VAL A 12 0.61 -1.18 -1.97
N TYR A 13 1.57 -0.26 -1.81
CA TYR A 13 1.71 0.52 -0.57
C TYR A 13 0.42 1.26 -0.21
N LEU A 14 -0.17 2.00 -1.16
CA LEU A 14 -1.41 2.73 -0.91
C LEU A 14 -2.59 1.79 -0.59
N GLY A 15 -2.67 0.63 -1.25
CA GLY A 15 -3.67 -0.39 -0.94
C GLY A 15 -3.57 -0.91 0.49
N GLN A 16 -2.35 -1.16 0.97
CA GLN A 16 -2.11 -1.57 2.35
C GLN A 16 -2.49 -0.47 3.36
N LEU A 17 -2.21 0.80 3.06
CA LEU A 17 -2.63 1.91 3.91
C LEU A 17 -4.16 2.06 3.98
N VAL A 18 -4.87 1.85 2.87
CA VAL A 18 -6.33 1.87 2.85
C VAL A 18 -6.90 0.75 3.73
N ASP A 19 -6.32 -0.44 3.66
CA ASP A 19 -6.76 -1.57 4.49
C ASP A 19 -6.57 -1.28 5.99
N ILE A 20 -5.40 -0.76 6.39
CA ILE A 20 -5.14 -0.32 7.76
C ILE A 20 -6.14 0.76 8.19
N ALA A 21 -6.48 1.71 7.31
CA ALA A 21 -7.47 2.76 7.60
C ALA A 21 -8.89 2.20 7.80
N ILE A 22 -9.28 1.19 7.02
CA ILE A 22 -10.58 0.52 7.18
C ILE A 22 -10.64 -0.23 8.50
N ILE A 23 -9.57 -0.96 8.85
CA ILE A 23 -9.49 -1.71 10.10
C ILE A 23 -9.55 -0.74 11.29
N ALA A 24 -8.72 0.30 11.29
CA ALA A 24 -8.72 1.32 12.33
C ALA A 24 -10.06 2.07 12.44
N GLY A 25 -10.69 2.39 11.30
CA GLY A 25 -11.98 3.09 11.26
C GLY A 25 -13.12 2.34 11.92
N LYS A 26 -13.08 1.00 11.91
CA LYS A 26 -14.05 0.17 12.63
C LYS A 26 -13.93 0.34 14.14
N ASP A 27 -12.71 0.46 14.67
CA ASP A 27 -12.45 0.55 16.11
C ASP A 27 -12.82 1.93 16.68
N VAL A 28 -12.59 3.00 15.91
CA VAL A 28 -12.84 4.38 16.34
C VAL A 28 -14.13 5.01 15.79
N ASN A 29 -14.94 4.23 15.07
CA ASN A 29 -16.20 4.68 14.45
C ASN A 29 -16.03 5.90 13.50
N MET A 30 -14.87 6.02 12.85
CA MET A 30 -14.60 7.06 11.84
C MET A 30 -14.58 6.47 10.43
N SER A 31 -14.85 7.29 9.42
CA SER A 31 -14.74 6.82 8.04
C SER A 31 -13.27 6.54 7.69
N ALA A 32 -13.04 5.50 6.89
CA ALA A 32 -11.69 5.15 6.45
C ALA A 32 -11.02 6.31 5.68
N MET A 33 -11.80 7.13 4.97
CA MET A 33 -11.28 8.29 4.24
C MET A 33 -10.85 9.42 5.20
N ASP A 34 -11.59 9.66 6.28
CA ASP A 34 -11.18 10.63 7.29
C ASP A 34 -9.88 10.22 7.96
N ILE A 35 -9.70 8.93 8.24
CA ILE A 35 -8.44 8.40 8.76
C ILE A 35 -7.34 8.46 7.70
N PHE A 36 -7.63 8.08 6.46
CA PHE A 36 -6.65 8.05 5.38
C PHE A 36 -6.03 9.43 5.12
N PHE A 37 -6.87 10.46 5.01
CA PHE A 37 -6.40 11.81 4.72
C PHE A 37 -6.06 12.62 5.97
N GLY A 38 -6.75 12.40 7.09
CA GLY A 38 -6.52 13.13 8.35
C GLY A 38 -5.42 12.55 9.23
N HIS A 39 -5.13 11.25 9.10
CA HIS A 39 -4.18 10.52 9.96
C HIS A 39 -3.17 9.71 9.15
N PHE A 40 -2.82 10.17 7.94
CA PHE A 40 -1.89 9.48 7.04
C PHE A 40 -0.53 9.14 7.69
N SER A 41 0.00 10.02 8.55
CA SER A 41 1.24 9.78 9.28
C SER A 41 1.11 8.58 10.23
N VAL A 42 -0.03 8.44 10.91
CA VAL A 42 -0.32 7.31 11.78
C VAL A 42 -0.44 6.02 10.97
N LEU A 43 -1.10 6.07 9.81
CA LEU A 43 -1.20 4.93 8.91
C LEU A 43 0.17 4.50 8.38
N THR A 44 1.02 5.46 7.99
CA THR A 44 2.39 5.18 7.55
C THR A 44 3.20 4.54 8.69
N LYS A 45 3.01 5.02 9.93
CA LYS A 45 3.67 4.43 11.09
C LYS A 45 3.18 3.00 11.36
N ALA A 46 1.87 2.78 11.36
CA ALA A 46 1.26 1.47 11.55
C ALA A 46 1.71 0.49 10.46
N TRP A 47 1.80 0.95 9.20
CA TRP A 47 2.34 0.15 8.10
C TRP A 47 3.79 -0.26 8.33
N ASN A 48 4.64 0.66 8.80
CA ASN A 48 6.03 0.36 9.13
C ASN A 48 6.13 -0.65 10.28
N GLU A 49 5.27 -0.55 11.28
CA GLU A 49 5.21 -1.49 12.40
C GLU A 49 4.65 -2.86 12.00
N SER A 50 3.77 -2.90 10.99
CA SER A 50 3.22 -4.14 10.44
C SER A 50 4.06 -4.75 9.32
N LEU A 51 5.27 -4.24 9.06
CA LEU A 51 6.13 -4.77 8.00
C LEU A 51 6.50 -6.22 8.29
N ASP A 52 6.06 -7.08 7.39
CA ASP A 52 6.36 -8.50 7.41
C ASP A 52 6.99 -8.94 6.08
N ILE A 53 7.45 -10.19 6.04
CA ILE A 53 8.05 -10.77 4.83
C ILE A 53 7.07 -10.76 3.66
N MET A 54 5.76 -10.93 3.90
CA MET A 54 4.75 -10.90 2.84
C MET A 54 4.67 -9.53 2.17
N THR A 55 4.76 -8.44 2.92
CA THR A 55 4.75 -7.08 2.37
C THR A 55 5.87 -6.90 1.36
N PHE A 56 7.09 -7.32 1.69
CA PHE A 56 8.22 -7.26 0.75
C PHE A 56 8.00 -8.16 -0.47
N LEU A 57 7.42 -9.35 -0.29
CA LEU A 57 7.07 -10.24 -1.40
C LEU A 57 6.07 -9.58 -2.35
N PHE A 58 5.00 -8.97 -1.85
CA PHE A 58 4.01 -8.29 -2.70
C PHE A 58 4.58 -7.07 -3.41
N LEU A 59 5.44 -6.27 -2.76
CA LEU A 59 6.11 -5.14 -3.40
C LEU A 59 7.06 -5.61 -4.52
N ALA A 60 7.83 -6.68 -4.28
CA ALA A 60 8.71 -7.27 -5.27
C ALA A 60 7.92 -7.87 -6.46
N LEU A 61 6.83 -8.59 -6.18
CA LEU A 61 5.95 -9.14 -7.20
C LEU A 61 5.26 -8.05 -8.02
N ALA A 62 4.81 -6.96 -7.40
CA ALA A 62 4.22 -5.83 -8.10
C ALA A 62 5.21 -5.16 -9.04
N ALA A 63 6.44 -4.91 -8.58
CA ALA A 63 7.51 -4.40 -9.43
C ALA A 63 7.78 -5.36 -10.60
N PHE A 64 7.96 -6.66 -10.32
CA PHE A 64 8.25 -7.68 -11.33
C PHE A 64 7.13 -7.84 -12.36
N ALA A 65 5.87 -7.88 -11.92
CA ALA A 65 4.70 -7.98 -12.76
C ALA A 65 4.57 -6.73 -13.66
N ALA A 66 4.81 -5.54 -13.13
CA ALA A 66 4.79 -4.31 -13.90
C ALA A 66 5.91 -4.25 -14.96
N PHE A 67 7.12 -4.70 -14.62
CA PHE A 67 8.22 -4.84 -15.59
C PHE A 67 7.90 -5.86 -16.69
N SER A 68 7.35 -7.01 -16.31
CA SER A 68 7.02 -8.10 -17.24
C SER A 68 5.87 -7.72 -18.18
N GLY A 69 4.83 -7.06 -17.64
CA GLY A 69 3.71 -6.54 -18.42
C GLY A 69 4.16 -5.43 -19.39
N ALA A 70 5.00 -4.51 -18.94
CA ALA A 70 5.52 -3.43 -19.79
C ALA A 70 6.44 -3.91 -20.92
N LYS A 71 7.06 -5.10 -20.80
CA LYS A 71 7.88 -5.72 -21.86
C LYS A 71 7.03 -6.46 -22.90
N LYS A 72 5.79 -6.82 -22.56
CA LYS A 72 4.87 -7.55 -23.44
C LYS A 72 3.97 -6.61 -24.25
N ALA A 73 3.89 -5.34 -23.85
CA ALA A 73 3.21 -4.26 -24.55
C ALA A 73 4.07 -3.65 -25.66
#